data_AF-B1AHF3-F1
#
_entry.id   AF-B1AHF3-F1
#
_cell.length_a   1.000
_cell.length_b   1.000
_cell.length_c   1.000
_cell.angle_alpha   90.00
_cell.angle_beta   90.00
_cell.angle_gamma   90.00
#
_symmetry.space_group_name_H-M   'P 1'
#
loop_
_entity.id
_entity.type
_entity.pdbx_description
1 polymer ?
#
loop_
_entity_poly.entity_id
_entity_poly.type
_entity_poly.pdbx_seq_one_letter_code
_entity_poly.pdbx_strand_id
1 'polypeptide(L)'
;MKLFQRSTPAITLESPDIKYPLRLIDREIISHDTRRFRFALPSPQHILGLPVGQHIYLSARIDGNLVVRPYTPISSDDDKGFVDLVIKVYFKDTHPKFPAGGKMSQYLESMQIGDTIEFRGPSGLLVYQGKGKFAIRPDKKSNPIIRTVKSVGMIAGGT
;
A
#
# COMPACT_ATOMS: atom_id res chain seq x y z
N MET A 1 40.93 7.35 -4.49
CA MET A 1 39.91 6.29 -4.29
C MET A 1 38.59 6.99 -4.00
N LYS A 2 37.73 7.21 -5.01
CA LYS A 2 36.43 7.88 -4.81
C LYS A 2 35.52 6.89 -4.07
N LEU A 3 35.23 7.15 -2.80
CA LEU A 3 34.15 6.46 -2.11
C LEU A 3 32.86 6.78 -2.88
N PHE A 4 32.26 5.77 -3.51
CA PHE A 4 30.90 5.89 -4.03
C PHE A 4 29.97 6.13 -2.84
N GLN A 5 29.63 7.40 -2.58
CA GLN A 5 28.48 7.74 -1.74
C GLN A 5 27.26 7.16 -2.46
N ARG A 6 26.74 6.02 -1.98
CA ARG A 6 25.44 5.53 -2.41
C ARG A 6 24.41 6.56 -1.94
N SER A 7 23.93 7.40 -2.85
CA SER A 7 22.80 8.28 -2.56
C SER A 7 21.59 7.40 -2.23
N THR A 8 21.01 7.59 -1.06
CA THR A 8 19.72 6.98 -0.72
C THR A 8 18.69 7.39 -1.75
N PRO A 9 17.87 6.45 -2.27
CA PRO A 9 16.79 6.80 -3.19
C PRO A 9 15.86 7.86 -2.60
N ALA A 10 15.28 8.70 -3.46
CA ALA A 10 14.25 9.63 -3.03
C ALA A 10 12.99 8.87 -2.57
N ILE A 11 12.37 9.35 -1.51
CA ILE A 11 11.19 8.72 -0.90
C ILE A 11 9.93 9.44 -1.38
N THR A 12 8.91 8.68 -1.77
CA THR A 12 7.62 9.23 -2.20
C THR A 12 6.79 9.70 -1.01
N LEU A 13 6.66 8.86 0.03
CA LEU A 13 5.85 9.14 1.22
C LEU A 13 6.65 9.93 2.27
N GLU A 14 6.98 11.18 1.96
CA GLU A 14 7.78 12.03 2.84
C GLU A 14 7.05 12.42 4.14
N SER A 15 5.71 12.51 4.09
CA SER A 15 4.86 12.81 5.25
C SER A 15 3.58 11.99 5.24
N PRO A 16 3.17 11.41 6.40
CA PRO A 16 1.95 10.62 6.52
C PRO A 16 0.65 11.42 6.44
N ASP A 17 0.74 12.74 6.41
CA ASP A 17 -0.41 13.64 6.30
C ASP A 17 -0.61 14.19 4.89
N ILE A 18 0.42 14.07 4.03
CA ILE A 18 0.37 14.51 2.63
C ILE A 18 -0.23 13.41 1.76
N LYS A 19 -1.01 13.82 0.77
CA LYS A 19 -1.57 12.94 -0.24
C LYS A 19 -0.79 13.08 -1.54
N TYR A 20 -0.40 11.93 -2.09
CA TYR A 20 0.41 11.83 -3.29
C TYR A 20 -0.42 11.17 -4.41
N PRO A 21 -0.86 11.91 -5.44
CA PRO A 21 -1.59 11.32 -6.55
C PRO A 21 -0.62 10.50 -7.41
N LEU A 22 -0.77 9.17 -7.40
CA LEU A 22 0.06 8.27 -8.20
C LEU A 22 -0.71 7.74 -9.39
N ARG A 23 -0.02 7.65 -10.53
CA ARG A 23 -0.61 7.29 -11.83
C ARG A 23 -0.63 5.78 -12.01
N LEU A 24 -1.79 5.21 -12.33
CA LEU A 24 -1.91 3.82 -12.75
C LEU A 24 -1.20 3.64 -14.09
N ILE A 25 -0.19 2.77 -14.13
CA ILE A 25 0.62 2.51 -15.32
C ILE A 25 0.48 1.10 -15.87
N ASP A 26 0.00 0.16 -15.05
CA ASP A 26 -0.26 -1.21 -15.48
C ASP A 26 -1.35 -1.84 -14.60
N ARG A 27 -2.13 -2.75 -15.18
CA ARG A 27 -3.14 -3.55 -14.50
C ARG A 27 -3.13 -4.96 -15.06
N GLU A 28 -2.79 -5.92 -14.21
CA GLU A 28 -2.77 -7.33 -14.55
C GLU A 28 -3.99 -8.05 -13.96
N ILE A 29 -4.63 -8.90 -14.77
CA ILE A 29 -5.70 -9.79 -14.33
C ILE A 29 -5.08 -11.06 -13.77
N ILE A 30 -5.17 -11.25 -12.45
CA ILE A 30 -4.66 -12.46 -11.77
C ILE A 30 -5.72 -13.58 -11.77
N SER A 31 -6.98 -13.24 -11.55
CA SER A 31 -8.11 -14.16 -11.54
C SER A 31 -9.39 -13.47 -12.02
N HIS A 32 -10.55 -14.12 -11.98
CA HIS A 32 -11.82 -13.48 -12.30
C HIS A 32 -12.10 -12.23 -11.45
N ASP A 33 -11.65 -12.21 -10.18
CA ASP A 33 -11.91 -11.13 -9.23
C ASP A 33 -10.66 -10.50 -8.62
N THR A 34 -9.45 -10.90 -9.00
CA THR A 34 -8.21 -10.36 -8.42
C THR A 34 -7.36 -9.68 -9.48
N ARG A 35 -6.79 -8.52 -9.13
CA ARG A 35 -5.92 -7.73 -10.00
C ARG A 35 -4.62 -7.35 -9.29
N ARG A 36 -3.55 -7.18 -10.04
CA ARG A 36 -2.39 -6.38 -9.62
C ARG A 36 -2.49 -5.00 -10.27
N PHE A 37 -2.49 -3.95 -9.47
CA PHE A 37 -2.46 -2.57 -9.92
C PHE A 37 -1.06 -2.00 -9.66
N ARG A 38 -0.41 -1.51 -10.72
CA ARG A 38 0.90 -0.85 -10.62
C ARG A 38 0.77 0.64 -10.80
N PHE A 39 1.26 1.40 -9.82
CA PHE A 39 1.29 2.85 -9.88
C PHE A 39 2.73 3.35 -10.01
N ALA A 40 2.95 4.35 -10.86
CA ALA A 40 4.24 5.00 -10.98
C ALA A 40 4.52 5.88 -9.76
N LEU A 41 5.74 5.79 -9.24
CA LEU A 41 6.29 6.75 -8.29
C LEU A 41 6.77 8.02 -9.04
N PRO A 42 7.10 9.13 -8.33
CA PRO A 42 7.44 10.41 -8.95
C PRO A 42 8.60 10.34 -9.96
N SER A 43 9.53 9.40 -9.79
CA SER A 43 10.54 9.09 -10.81
C SER A 43 10.92 7.61 -10.80
N PRO A 44 11.56 7.09 -11.85
CA PRO A 44 12.04 5.71 -11.90
C PRO A 44 13.08 5.34 -10.83
N GLN A 45 13.62 6.33 -10.11
CA GLN A 45 14.60 6.15 -9.04
C GLN A 45 13.99 6.30 -7.64
N HIS A 46 12.73 6.73 -7.53
CA HIS A 46 12.04 6.81 -6.24
C HIS A 46 11.76 5.42 -5.68
N ILE A 47 11.71 5.35 -4.36
CA ILE A 47 11.09 4.28 -3.59
C ILE A 47 9.81 4.81 -2.94
N LEU A 48 8.95 3.92 -2.45
CA LEU A 48 7.72 4.33 -1.80
C LEU A 48 7.99 5.00 -0.44
N GLY A 49 8.91 4.42 0.35
CA GLY A 49 9.19 4.80 1.73
C GLY A 49 8.22 4.13 2.70
N LEU A 50 8.06 2.81 2.58
CA LEU A 50 7.11 2.04 3.39
C LEU A 50 7.84 1.02 4.29
N PRO A 51 8.00 1.32 5.60
CA PRO A 51 8.55 0.36 6.54
C PRO A 51 7.77 -0.96 6.56
N VAL A 52 8.50 -2.08 6.57
CA VAL A 52 7.90 -3.43 6.57
C VAL A 52 6.95 -3.60 7.77
N GLY A 53 5.71 -4.00 7.52
CA GLY A 53 4.66 -4.12 8.53
C GLY A 53 3.67 -2.95 8.59
N GLN A 54 3.91 -1.90 7.81
CA GLN A 54 2.98 -0.78 7.61
C GLN A 54 2.22 -0.89 6.28
N HIS A 55 1.18 -0.06 6.14
CA HIS A 55 0.30 0.04 4.98
C HIS A 55 0.15 1.49 4.51
N ILE A 56 -0.43 1.67 3.32
CA ILE A 56 -0.86 2.98 2.80
C ILE A 56 -2.38 3.10 2.86
N TYR A 57 -2.90 4.31 2.72
CA TYR A 57 -4.31 4.58 2.46
C TYR A 57 -4.48 5.10 1.04
N LEU A 58 -5.47 4.55 0.35
CA LEU A 58 -6.03 5.15 -0.86
C LEU A 58 -7.25 5.99 -0.51
N SER A 59 -7.33 7.19 -1.08
CA SER A 59 -8.53 8.04 -0.98
C SER A 59 -9.05 8.47 -2.35
N ALA A 60 -10.37 8.42 -2.50
CA ALA A 60 -11.09 8.88 -3.69
C ALA A 60 -12.49 9.38 -3.31
N ARG A 61 -13.05 10.29 -4.12
CA ARG A 61 -14.48 10.63 -4.06
C ARG A 61 -15.25 9.68 -4.97
N ILE A 62 -16.08 8.82 -4.39
CA ILE A 62 -16.88 7.81 -5.08
C ILE A 62 -18.35 8.10 -4.76
N ASP A 63 -19.16 8.36 -5.79
CA ASP A 63 -20.58 8.74 -5.66
C ASP A 63 -20.78 9.91 -4.67
N GLY A 64 -19.97 10.96 -4.82
CA GLY A 64 -19.99 12.15 -3.97
C GLY A 64 -19.40 11.97 -2.56
N ASN A 65 -19.07 10.75 -2.14
CA ASN A 65 -18.57 10.45 -0.79
C ASN A 65 -17.06 10.23 -0.78
N LEU A 66 -16.37 10.76 0.23
CA LEU A 66 -14.97 10.44 0.46
C LEU A 66 -14.83 9.00 0.97
N VAL A 67 -14.18 8.14 0.21
CA VAL A 67 -13.87 6.76 0.58
C VAL A 67 -12.37 6.64 0.81
N VAL A 68 -11.99 6.13 1.98
CA VAL A 68 -10.60 5.88 2.36
C VAL A 68 -10.43 4.42 2.75
N ARG A 69 -9.45 3.71 2.17
CA ARG A 69 -9.20 2.29 2.46
C ARG A 69 -7.70 2.01 2.60
N PRO A 70 -7.30 1.20 3.60
CA PRO A 70 -5.92 0.76 3.73
C PRO A 70 -5.60 -0.34 2.71
N TYR A 71 -4.38 -0.32 2.18
CA TYR A 71 -3.80 -1.40 1.39
C TYR A 71 -2.33 -1.58 1.76
N THR A 72 -1.90 -2.83 1.87
CA THR A 72 -0.49 -3.17 2.05
C THR A 72 0.08 -3.57 0.69
N PRO A 73 1.02 -2.79 0.13
CA PRO A 73 1.69 -3.16 -1.12
C PRO A 73 2.38 -4.51 -1.04
N ILE A 74 2.47 -5.17 -2.20
CA ILE A 74 3.29 -6.39 -2.35
C ILE A 74 4.72 -6.08 -2.83
N SER A 75 4.94 -4.87 -3.35
CA SER A 75 6.27 -4.32 -3.62
C SER A 75 6.91 -3.77 -2.34
N SER A 76 8.22 -3.55 -2.38
CA SER A 76 9.03 -3.07 -1.26
C SER A 76 9.85 -1.83 -1.63
N ASP A 77 10.59 -1.27 -0.66
CA ASP A 77 11.53 -0.18 -0.94
C ASP A 77 12.80 -0.63 -1.69
N ASP A 78 12.93 -1.93 -2.00
CA ASP A 78 13.92 -2.41 -2.97
C ASP A 78 13.45 -2.19 -4.43
N ASP A 79 12.15 -2.05 -4.64
CA ASP A 79 11.53 -1.78 -5.93
C ASP A 79 11.54 -0.28 -6.24
N LYS A 80 12.10 0.10 -7.39
CA LYS A 80 12.23 1.49 -7.79
C LYS A 80 11.23 1.88 -8.86
N GLY A 81 10.66 3.08 -8.73
CA GLY A 81 9.83 3.71 -9.74
C GLY A 81 8.37 3.27 -9.77
N PHE A 82 7.97 2.26 -8.99
CA PHE A 82 6.59 1.81 -8.93
C PHE A 82 6.18 1.28 -7.55
N VAL A 83 4.87 1.14 -7.34
CA VAL A 83 4.26 0.40 -6.25
C VAL A 83 3.20 -0.55 -6.81
N ASP A 84 3.18 -1.80 -6.34
CA ASP A 84 2.18 -2.80 -6.72
C ASP A 84 1.21 -3.09 -5.57
N LEU A 85 -0.10 -3.05 -5.87
CA LEU A 85 -1.17 -3.49 -4.99
C LEU A 85 -1.86 -4.72 -5.60
N VAL A 86 -2.04 -5.78 -4.82
CA VAL A 86 -2.91 -6.91 -5.20
C VAL A 86 -4.25 -6.74 -4.49
N ILE A 87 -5.32 -6.65 -5.28
CA ILE A 87 -6.63 -6.28 -4.76
C ILE A 87 -7.69 -7.22 -5.31
N LYS A 88 -8.49 -7.77 -4.40
CA LYS A 88 -9.72 -8.48 -4.71
C LYS A 88 -10.85 -7.47 -4.99
N VAL A 89 -11.43 -7.58 -6.16
CA VAL A 89 -12.56 -6.80 -6.64
C VAL A 89 -13.86 -7.41 -6.15
N TYR A 90 -14.49 -6.73 -5.21
CA TYR A 90 -15.83 -7.07 -4.74
C TYR A 90 -16.88 -6.51 -5.71
N PHE A 91 -17.23 -7.28 -6.74
CA PHE A 91 -18.25 -6.89 -7.71
C PHE A 91 -19.64 -6.82 -7.07
N LYS A 92 -20.44 -5.86 -7.53
CA LYS A 92 -21.88 -5.80 -7.23
C LYS A 92 -22.61 -7.04 -7.75
N ASP A 93 -23.79 -7.29 -7.20
CA ASP A 93 -24.72 -8.35 -7.60
C ASP A 93 -24.13 -9.78 -7.55
N THR A 94 -23.01 -9.96 -6.83
CA THR A 94 -22.32 -11.27 -6.72
C THR A 94 -22.61 -11.96 -5.39
N HIS A 95 -22.60 -11.22 -4.27
CA HIS A 95 -22.83 -11.78 -2.94
C HIS A 95 -24.16 -11.28 -2.35
N PRO A 96 -25.07 -12.16 -1.90
CA PRO A 96 -26.42 -11.76 -1.48
C PRO A 96 -26.45 -10.81 -0.29
N LYS A 97 -25.49 -10.91 0.64
CA LYS A 97 -25.37 -9.98 1.77
C LYS A 97 -24.73 -8.63 1.41
N PHE A 98 -24.08 -8.54 0.24
CA PHE A 98 -23.35 -7.35 -0.21
C PHE A 98 -23.70 -7.01 -1.66
N PRO A 99 -24.98 -6.74 -1.97
CA PRO A 99 -25.43 -6.55 -3.35
C PRO A 99 -24.76 -5.36 -4.03
N ALA A 100 -24.37 -4.32 -3.30
CA ALA A 100 -23.67 -3.15 -3.85
C ALA A 100 -22.17 -3.39 -4.16
N GLY A 101 -21.60 -4.52 -3.71
CA GLY A 101 -20.16 -4.79 -3.82
C GLY A 101 -19.28 -3.84 -2.99
N GLY A 102 -18.00 -3.77 -3.33
CA GLY A 102 -17.00 -2.93 -2.66
C GLY A 102 -16.79 -1.60 -3.38
N LYS A 103 -16.93 -0.48 -2.66
CA LYS A 103 -16.79 0.87 -3.24
C LYS A 103 -15.41 1.11 -3.87
N MET A 104 -14.35 1.02 -3.06
CA MET A 104 -12.98 1.31 -3.53
C MET A 104 -12.48 0.27 -4.53
N SER A 105 -12.78 -1.02 -4.31
CA SER A 105 -12.30 -2.07 -5.21
C SER A 105 -12.92 -1.99 -6.60
N GLN A 106 -14.22 -1.65 -6.71
CA GLN A 106 -14.86 -1.42 -8.01
C GLN A 106 -14.40 -0.11 -8.64
N TYR A 107 -14.13 0.93 -7.85
CA TYR A 107 -13.53 2.17 -8.36
C TYR A 107 -12.16 1.91 -8.99
N LEU A 108 -11.29 1.15 -8.33
CA LEU A 108 -9.99 0.76 -8.88
C LEU A 108 -10.13 -0.08 -10.15
N GLU A 109 -11.07 -1.02 -10.20
CA GLU A 109 -11.35 -1.79 -11.43
C GLU A 109 -11.85 -0.89 -12.58
N SER A 110 -12.53 0.21 -12.27
CA SER A 110 -13.00 1.16 -13.29
C SER A 110 -11.93 2.13 -13.79
N MET A 111 -10.79 2.27 -13.10
CA MET A 111 -9.71 3.17 -13.52
C MET A 111 -9.13 2.77 -14.88
N GLN A 112 -8.79 3.78 -15.66
CA GLN A 112 -8.04 3.63 -16.91
C GLN A 112 -6.54 3.80 -16.65
N ILE A 113 -5.72 3.20 -17.52
CA ILE A 113 -4.28 3.48 -17.50
C ILE A 113 -4.08 4.98 -17.74
N GLY A 114 -3.31 5.63 -16.86
CA GLY A 114 -3.13 7.07 -16.85
C GLY A 114 -3.91 7.82 -15.77
N ASP A 115 -4.97 7.21 -15.22
CA ASP A 115 -5.70 7.80 -14.09
C ASP A 115 -4.83 7.85 -12.83
N THR A 116 -5.14 8.79 -11.93
CA THR A 116 -4.43 8.93 -10.65
C THR A 116 -5.34 8.68 -9.46
N ILE A 117 -4.75 8.21 -8.37
CA ILE A 117 -5.43 8.08 -7.07
C ILE A 117 -4.50 8.55 -5.94
N GLU A 118 -5.08 9.13 -4.90
CA GLU A 118 -4.32 9.69 -3.77
C GLU A 118 -3.81 8.57 -2.84
N PHE A 119 -2.49 8.47 -2.71
CA PHE A 119 -1.78 7.65 -1.72
C PHE A 119 -1.42 8.49 -0.50
N ARG A 120 -1.57 7.91 0.69
CA ARG A 120 -1.10 8.51 1.94
C ARG A 120 -0.55 7.47 2.91
N GLY A 121 0.57 7.76 3.54
CA GLY A 121 1.23 6.87 4.49
C GLY A 121 2.65 7.33 4.77
N PRO A 122 3.47 6.51 5.44
CA PRO A 122 3.14 5.17 5.92
C PRO A 122 2.25 5.17 7.17
N SER A 123 1.52 4.07 7.44
CA SER A 123 0.69 3.93 8.63
C SER A 123 0.68 2.51 9.18
N GLY A 124 0.56 2.36 10.49
CA GLY A 124 0.56 1.06 11.17
C GLY A 124 1.31 1.13 12.49
N LEU A 125 0.93 0.27 13.43
CA LEU A 125 1.53 0.24 14.77
C LEU A 125 2.76 -0.68 14.84
N LEU A 126 2.99 -1.51 13.82
CA LEU A 126 4.06 -2.51 13.78
C LEU A 126 5.05 -2.16 12.68
N VAL A 127 6.34 -2.24 13.00
CA VAL A 127 7.45 -2.19 12.05
C VAL A 127 8.38 -3.37 12.29
N TYR A 128 8.67 -4.16 11.27
CA TYR A 128 9.71 -5.18 11.30
C TYR A 128 11.06 -4.56 10.98
N GLN A 129 12.00 -4.66 11.91
CA GLN A 129 13.34 -4.06 11.84
C GLN A 129 14.41 -5.06 11.38
N GLY A 130 14.00 -6.24 10.89
CA GLY A 130 14.89 -7.31 10.47
C GLY A 130 15.32 -8.23 11.61
N LYS A 131 15.84 -9.43 11.24
CA LYS A 131 16.42 -10.43 12.16
C LYS A 131 15.56 -10.73 13.40
N GLY A 132 14.25 -10.88 13.20
CA GLY A 132 13.30 -11.21 14.28
C GLY A 132 12.91 -10.03 15.19
N LYS A 133 13.40 -8.81 14.92
CA LYS A 133 13.11 -7.61 15.72
C LYS A 133 11.88 -6.87 15.20
N PHE A 134 10.90 -6.69 16.07
CA PHE A 134 9.66 -5.95 15.83
C PHE A 134 9.59 -4.75 16.75
N ALA A 135 9.19 -3.59 16.21
CA ALA A 135 8.82 -2.41 16.96
C ALA A 135 7.29 -2.28 16.92
N ILE A 136 6.63 -2.48 18.05
CA ILE A 136 5.17 -2.51 18.15
C ILE A 136 4.71 -1.42 19.11
N ARG A 137 3.92 -0.47 18.61
CA ARG A 137 3.31 0.56 19.44
C ARG A 137 1.98 0.04 20.03
N PRO A 138 1.70 0.27 21.33
CA PRO A 138 0.39 -0.02 21.91
C PRO A 138 -0.74 0.79 21.25
N ASP A 139 -0.44 2.02 20.88
CA ASP A 139 -1.33 2.97 20.20
C ASP A 139 -0.51 3.98 19.40
N LYS A 140 -1.16 4.90 18.66
CA LYS A 140 -0.47 5.84 17.78
C LYS A 140 0.42 6.87 18.52
N LYS A 141 0.11 7.17 19.78
CA LYS A 141 0.79 8.19 20.60
C LYS A 141 1.92 7.61 21.43
N SER A 142 1.85 6.33 21.76
CA SER A 142 2.85 5.63 22.54
C SER A 142 4.13 5.32 21.76
N ASN A 143 5.26 5.27 22.49
CA ASN A 143 6.54 4.79 21.96
C ASN A 143 6.48 3.29 21.63
N PRO A 144 7.25 2.81 20.64
CA PRO A 144 7.26 1.40 20.28
C PRO A 144 7.94 0.55 21.36
N ILE A 145 7.34 -0.60 21.63
CA ILE A 145 7.93 -1.67 22.42
C ILE A 145 8.68 -2.60 21.47
N ILE A 146 9.97 -2.81 21.73
CA ILE A 146 10.80 -3.71 20.93
C ILE A 146 10.59 -5.15 21.41
N ARG A 147 10.30 -6.06 20.48
CA ARG A 147 10.19 -7.51 20.70
C ARG A 147 11.12 -8.22 19.72
N THR A 148 12.00 -9.07 20.22
CA THR A 148 12.83 -9.93 19.37
C THR A 148 12.37 -11.37 19.54
N VAL A 149 12.03 -12.03 18.43
CA VAL A 149 11.50 -13.40 18.43
C VAL A 149 12.25 -14.26 17.44
N LYS A 150 12.23 -15.58 17.66
CA LYS A 150 12.84 -16.57 16.75
C LYS A 150 11.85 -17.11 15.71
N SER A 151 10.56 -17.08 16.03
CA SER A 151 9.47 -17.56 15.19
C SER A 151 8.30 -16.60 15.23
N VAL A 152 7.53 -16.56 14.15
CA VAL A 152 6.34 -15.72 14.00
C VAL A 152 5.22 -16.62 13.49
N GLY A 153 4.16 -16.78 14.29
CA GLY A 153 2.93 -17.40 13.80
C GLY A 153 2.14 -16.37 12.99
N MET A 154 1.71 -16.73 11.78
CA MET A 154 0.91 -15.87 10.90
C MET A 154 -0.40 -16.57 10.57
N ILE A 155 -1.51 -15.87 10.79
CA ILE A 155 -2.86 -16.33 10.45
C ILE A 155 -3.47 -15.27 9.55
N ALA A 156 -3.89 -15.66 8.35
CA ALA A 156 -4.49 -14.76 7.36
C ALA A 156 -5.76 -15.41 6.79
N GLY A 157 -6.76 -14.59 6.45
CA GLY A 157 -8.02 -15.05 5.86
C GLY A 157 -8.54 -14.03 4.86
N GLY A 158 -8.34 -14.31 3.57
CA GLY A 158 -8.68 -13.37 2.51
C GLY A 158 -8.06 -11.97 2.70
N THR A 159 -8.69 -10.97 2.09
CA THR A 159 -8.38 -9.54 2.24
C THR A 159 -9.65 -8.74 2.40
#